data_AF-N4WW46-F1
#
_entry.id   AF-N4WW46-F1
#
_cell.length_a   1.000
_cell.length_b   1.000
_cell.length_c   1.000
_cell.angle_alpha   90.00
_cell.angle_beta   90.00
_cell.angle_gamma   90.00
#
_symmetry.space_group_name_H-M   'P 1'
#
loop_
_entity.id
_entity.type
_entity.pdbx_description
1 polymer ?
#
loop_
_entity_poly.entity_id
_entity_poly.type
_entity_poly.pdbx_seq_one_letter_code
_entity_poly.pdbx_strand_id
1 'polypeptide(L)' 'ARARGCIFDPIQTGWMPGPCVDMELTNEFIASHEWKWFNDEALTKPNTQEAVLRGYGGADAYTIDDYHFRHCEYTLKQL' A
#
# COMPACT_ATOMS: atom_id res chain seq x y z
N ALA A 1 -10.04 -9.73 7.38
CA ALA A 1 -8.75 -9.30 7.94
C ALA A 1 -8.93 -8.19 8.99
N ARG A 2 -9.44 -7.01 8.61
CA ARG A 2 -9.62 -5.86 9.49
C ARG A 2 -10.37 -6.13 10.80
N ALA A 3 -11.49 -6.85 10.76
CA ALA A 3 -12.27 -7.24 11.95
C ALA A 3 -11.51 -8.16 12.93
N ARG A 4 -10.37 -8.73 12.51
CA ARG A 4 -9.48 -9.57 13.34
C ARG A 4 -8.24 -8.81 13.80
N GLY A 5 -8.20 -7.48 13.66
CA GLY A 5 -7.08 -6.64 14.08
C GLY A 5 -5.90 -6.61 13.08
N CYS A 6 -6.09 -7.08 11.85
CA CYS A 6 -5.06 -6.92 10.81
C CYS A 6 -5.04 -5.48 10.28
N ILE A 7 -3.84 -5.01 9.93
CA ILE A 7 -3.57 -3.73 9.27
C ILE A 7 -3.18 -4.05 7.82
N PHE A 8 -3.63 -3.23 6.89
CA PHE A 8 -3.18 -3.33 5.50
C PHE A 8 -1.85 -2.59 5.38
N ASP A 9 -0.81 -3.32 4.98
CA ASP A 9 0.53 -2.80 4.74
C ASP A 9 0.73 -2.61 3.23
N PRO A 10 0.89 -1.38 2.73
CA PRO A 10 1.09 -1.11 1.31
C PRO A 10 2.48 -1.53 0.80
N ILE A 11 3.47 -1.76 1.67
CA ILE A 11 4.79 -2.28 1.29
C ILE A 11 4.68 -3.79 1.04
N GLN A 12 3.96 -4.52 1.88
CA GLN A 12 3.69 -5.94 1.63
C GLN A 12 2.49 -6.16 0.68
N THR A 13 1.80 -5.08 0.28
CA THR A 13 0.56 -5.09 -0.51
C THR A 13 -0.49 -6.06 0.05
N GLY A 14 -0.61 -6.14 1.38
CA GLY A 14 -1.31 -7.23 2.03
C GLY A 14 -1.79 -6.94 3.45
N TRP A 15 -2.62 -7.83 3.98
CA TRP A 15 -3.12 -7.73 5.34
C TRP A 15 -2.22 -8.49 6.31
N MET A 16 -1.70 -7.79 7.31
CA MET A 16 -0.77 -8.35 8.29
C MET A 16 -1.34 -8.20 9.71
N PRO A 17 -1.07 -9.14 10.64
CA PRO A 17 -1.30 -8.89 12.06
C PRO A 17 -0.59 -7.60 12.49
N GLY A 18 -1.23 -6.75 13.29
CA GLY A 18 -0.67 -5.46 13.69
C GLY A 18 0.79 -5.51 14.19
N PRO A 19 1.19 -6.48 15.04
CA PRO A 19 2.58 -6.61 15.49
C PRO A 19 3.60 -6.98 14.40
N CYS A 20 3.14 -7.42 13.23
CA CYS A 20 4.00 -7.79 12.11
C CYS A 20 4.17 -6.65 11.08
N VAL A 21 3.49 -5.52 11.27
CA VAL A 21 3.66 -4.34 10.42
C VAL A 21 4.74 -3.46 11.01
N ASP A 22 5.77 -3.17 10.21
CA ASP A 22 6.69 -2.09 10.53
C ASP A 22 6.00 -0.76 10.25
N MET A 23 5.37 -0.22 11.30
CA MET A 23 4.61 1.02 11.20
C MET A 23 5.50 2.23 10.93
N GLU A 24 6.78 2.19 11.32
CA GLU A 24 7.71 3.29 11.05
C GLU A 24 8.02 3.35 9.56
N LEU A 25 8.44 2.22 8.99
CA LEU A 25 8.73 2.10 7.56
C LEU A 25 7.48 2.34 6.70
N THR A 26 6.33 1.83 7.14
CA THR A 26 5.04 2.05 6.46
C THR A 26 4.69 3.55 6.42
N ASN A 27 4.85 4.26 7.54
CA ASN A 27 4.57 5.69 7.59
C ASN A 27 5.57 6.49 6.73
N GLU A 28 6.84 6.08 6.69
CA GLU A 28 7.83 6.67 5.79
C GLU A 28 7.42 6.47 4.32
N PHE A 29 7.06 5.25 3.93
CA PHE A 29 6.59 4.94 2.57
C PHE A 29 5.42 5.83 2.17
N ILE A 30 4.39 5.91 3.03
CA ILE A 30 3.18 6.71 2.82
C ILE A 30 3.51 8.20 2.70
N ALA A 31 4.42 8.71 3.53
CA ALA A 31 4.81 10.12 3.51
C ALA A 31 5.80 10.46 2.38
N SER A 32 6.47 9.45 1.82
CA SER A 32 7.53 9.70 0.85
C SER A 32 6.99 10.42 -0.39
N HIS A 33 5.82 10.02 -0.92
CA HIS A 33 5.29 10.49 -2.20
C HIS A 33 3.76 10.58 -2.20
N GLU A 34 3.23 11.39 -3.11
CA GLU A 34 1.80 11.40 -3.45
C GLU A 34 1.46 10.20 -4.34
N TRP A 35 1.19 9.07 -3.71
CA TRP A 35 0.89 7.82 -4.40
C TRP A 35 -0.40 7.90 -5.21
N LYS A 36 -0.34 7.39 -6.45
CA LYS A 36 -1.48 7.33 -7.37
C LYS A 36 -1.93 5.89 -7.55
N TRP A 37 -3.05 5.56 -6.93
CA TRP A 37 -3.72 4.27 -7.09
C TRP A 37 -5.02 4.41 -7.87
N PHE A 38 -5.42 3.34 -8.52
CA PHE A 38 -6.60 3.30 -9.39
C PHE A 38 -7.40 2.02 -9.16
N ASN A 39 -8.71 2.11 -9.38
CA ASN A 39 -9.63 0.97 -9.27
C ASN A 39 -9.82 0.22 -10.61
N ASP A 40 -9.08 0.62 -11.65
CA ASP A 40 -9.15 0.06 -13.00
C ASP A 40 -7.78 0.07 -13.69
N GLU A 41 -7.55 -0.93 -14.55
CA GLU A 41 -6.30 -1.08 -15.31
C GLU A 41 -6.04 0.08 -16.27
N ALA A 42 -7.10 0.73 -16.77
CA ALA A 42 -6.97 1.88 -17.66
C ALA A 42 -6.50 3.16 -16.92
N LEU A 43 -6.31 3.10 -15.60
CA LEU A 43 -5.86 4.20 -14.75
C LEU A 43 -6.77 5.44 -14.83
N THR A 44 -8.09 5.25 -14.96
CA THR A 44 -9.07 6.34 -15.13
C THR A 44 -9.88 6.64 -13.87
N LYS A 45 -9.94 5.71 -12.92
CA LYS A 45 -10.71 5.80 -11.68
C LYS A 45 -9.75 5.91 -10.49
N PRO A 46 -9.26 7.12 -10.17
CA PRO A 46 -8.33 7.30 -9.07
C PRO A 46 -8.97 6.85 -7.75
N ASN A 47 -8.14 6.26 -6.90
CA ASN A 47 -8.47 5.84 -5.56
C ASN A 47 -7.69 6.70 -4.56
N THR A 48 -8.26 6.94 -3.38
CA THR A 48 -7.59 7.75 -2.37
C THR A 48 -6.64 6.90 -1.55
N GLN A 49 -5.56 7.53 -1.07
CA GLN A 49 -4.63 6.88 -0.15
C GLN A 49 -5.33 6.29 1.08
N GLU A 50 -6.25 7.04 1.68
CA GLU A 50 -7.03 6.57 2.84
C GLU A 50 -7.84 5.31 2.51
N ALA A 51 -8.43 5.24 1.31
CA ALA A 51 -9.17 4.07 0.87
C ALA A 51 -8.25 2.86 0.69
N VAL A 52 -7.11 3.02 0.03
CA VAL A 52 -6.10 1.96 -0.17
C VAL A 52 -5.56 1.45 1.16
N LEU A 53 -5.20 2.35 2.09
CA LEU A 53 -4.72 1.98 3.44
C LEU A 53 -5.80 1.31 4.32
N ARG A 54 -7.08 1.51 3.98
CA ARG A 54 -8.20 0.75 4.57
C ARG A 54 -8.44 -0.59 3.87
N GLY A 55 -7.67 -0.90 2.83
CA GLY A 55 -7.76 -2.07 1.98
C GLY A 55 -8.86 -2.01 0.93
N TYR A 56 -9.44 -0.84 0.66
CA TYR A 56 -10.34 -0.62 -0.47
C TYR A 56 -9.51 -0.32 -1.72
N GLY A 57 -9.45 -1.26 -2.66
CA GLY A 57 -8.49 -1.27 -3.76
C GLY A 57 -7.39 -2.31 -3.55
N GLY A 58 -7.00 -2.59 -2.30
CA GLY A 58 -6.25 -3.79 -1.89
C GLY A 58 -4.99 -4.13 -2.71
N ALA A 59 -4.61 -5.41 -2.71
CA ALA A 59 -3.54 -5.99 -3.54
C ALA A 59 -3.80 -5.85 -5.06
N ASP A 60 -5.03 -5.50 -5.43
CA ASP A 60 -5.49 -5.34 -6.81
C ASP A 60 -5.52 -3.87 -7.26
N ALA A 61 -4.92 -2.96 -6.48
CA ALA A 61 -4.85 -1.55 -6.81
C ALA A 61 -3.90 -1.37 -8.00
N TYR A 62 -4.42 -0.79 -9.08
CA TYR A 62 -3.60 -0.44 -10.23
C TYR A 62 -2.79 0.83 -9.91
N THR A 63 -1.59 0.91 -10.47
CA THR A 63 -0.61 1.95 -10.16
C THR A 63 0.23 2.28 -11.39
N ILE A 64 1.07 3.31 -11.29
CA ILE A 64 1.99 3.73 -12.36
C ILE A 64 3.34 3.01 -12.21
N ASP A 65 4.12 2.90 -13.29
CA ASP A 65 5.40 2.17 -13.29
C ASP A 65 6.38 2.64 -12.21
N ASP A 66 6.43 3.94 -11.91
CA ASP A 66 7.29 4.51 -10.87
C ASP A 66 7.01 3.92 -9.48
N TYR A 67 5.76 3.52 -9.22
CA TYR A 67 5.40 2.85 -7.97
C TYR A 67 6.16 1.53 -7.80
N HIS A 68 6.34 0.74 -8.85
CA HIS A 68 6.97 -0.58 -8.75
C HIS A 68 8.40 -0.48 -8.22
N PHE A 69 9.20 0.44 -8.76
CA PHE A 69 10.59 0.60 -8.33
C PHE A 69 10.70 1.04 -6.87
N ARG A 70 9.84 1.98 -6.47
CA ARG A 70 9.86 2.57 -5.14
C ARG A 70 9.30 1.59 -4.10
N HIS A 71 8.22 0.90 -4.42
CA HIS A 71 7.67 -0.22 -3.65
C HIS A 71 8.72 -1.32 -3.42
N CYS A 72 9.46 -1.72 -4.46
CA CYS A 72 10.52 -2.71 -4.35
C CYS A 72 11.67 -2.23 -3.43
N GLU A 73 12.07 -0.96 -3.50
CA GLU A 73 13.09 -0.42 -2.60
C GLU A 73 12.68 -0.56 -1.12
N TYR A 74 11.44 -0.18 -0.79
CA TYR A 74 10.93 -0.30 0.58
C TYR A 74 10.73 -1.76 1.01
N THR A 75 10.31 -2.63 0.09
CA THR A 75 10.21 -4.08 0.37
C THR A 75 11.58 -4.65 0.75
N LEU A 76 12.64 -4.23 0.06
CA LEU A 76 14.02 -4.64 0.40
C LEU A 76 14.52 -4.04 1.71
N LYS A 77 14.10 -2.82 2.07
CA LYS A 77 14.43 -2.22 3.39
C LYS A 77 13.79 -2.97 4.57
N GLN A 78 12.72 -3.73 4.32
CA GLN A 78 11.98 -4.48 5.34
C GLN A 78 12.58 -5.88 5.60
N LEU A 79 13.58 -6.31 4.82
CA LEU A 79 14.32 -7.58 4.99
C LEU A 79 15.47 -7.42 5.99
#